data_AF-A0A354UZ62-F1
#
_entry.id   AF-A0A354UZ62-F1
#
_cell.length_a   1.000
_cell.length_b   1.000
_cell.length_c   1.000
_cell.angle_alpha   90.00
_cell.angle_beta   90.00
_cell.angle_gamma   90.00
#
_symmetry.space_group_name_H-M   'P 1'
#
loop_
_entity.id
_entity.type
_entity.pdbx_description
1 polymer ?
#
loop_
_entity_poly.entity_id
_entity_poly.type
_entity_poly.pdbx_seq_one_letter_code
_entity_poly.pdbx_strand_id
1 'polypeptide(L)'
;MPNLKRTPSTKPAHARTNFDDRISAAAAAKQALLERFRARPSPDDPAEIERQAALKAIADARDARAAERRAAKEAEAQRLAAEAAARKAAELAAAQEAKRQAALLEAERKAARDAKYAARKARR
;
A
#
# COMPACT_ATOMS: atom_id res chain seq x y z
N MET A 1 -8.81 22.51 -18.52
CA MET A 1 -7.47 22.92 -18.04
C MET A 1 -6.73 23.53 -19.23
N PRO A 2 -6.44 24.84 -19.26
CA PRO A 2 -5.73 25.45 -20.38
C PRO A 2 -4.26 25.00 -20.37
N ASN A 3 -3.81 24.32 -21.43
CA ASN A 3 -2.42 23.91 -21.60
C ASN A 3 -1.55 25.14 -21.85
N LEU A 4 -0.73 25.52 -20.86
CA LEU A 4 0.32 26.53 -21.01
C LEU A 4 1.31 26.03 -22.08
N LYS A 5 1.21 26.55 -23.31
CA LYS A 5 2.23 26.38 -24.33
C LYS A 5 3.50 27.07 -23.81
N ARG A 6 4.51 26.30 -23.39
CA ARG A 6 5.85 26.83 -23.07
C ARG A 6 6.40 27.49 -24.34
N THR A 7 6.41 28.82 -24.38
CA THR A 7 7.12 29.56 -25.43
C THR A 7 8.63 29.45 -25.15
N PRO A 8 9.47 29.04 -26.12
CA PRO A 8 10.91 29.02 -25.92
C PRO A 8 11.48 30.43 -26.07
N SER A 9 11.15 31.34 -25.15
CA SER A 9 11.73 32.71 -25.11
C SER A 9 13.17 32.72 -24.59
N THR A 10 13.92 31.65 -24.84
CA THR A 10 15.23 31.46 -24.27
C THR A 10 16.09 30.76 -25.30
N LYS A 11 17.08 31.49 -25.85
CA LYS A 11 18.06 30.94 -26.78
C LYS A 11 18.53 29.57 -26.25
N PRO A 12 18.56 28.52 -27.10
CA PRO A 12 18.90 27.19 -26.64
C PRO A 12 20.30 27.19 -26.01
N ALA A 13 20.58 26.28 -25.07
CA ALA A 13 21.81 26.31 -24.26
C ALA A 13 23.10 26.38 -25.11
N HIS A 14 23.10 25.76 -26.29
CA HIS A 14 24.21 25.78 -27.24
C HIS A 14 24.35 27.08 -28.06
N ALA A 15 23.35 27.95 -28.07
CA ALA A 15 23.38 29.28 -28.70
C ALA A 15 23.82 30.38 -27.72
N ARG A 16 24.13 30.01 -26.47
CA ARG A 16 24.69 30.88 -25.42
C ARG A 16 26.20 30.73 -25.26
N THR A 17 26.79 29.72 -25.88
CA THR A 17 28.23 29.40 -25.82
C THR A 17 28.74 29.14 -27.22
N ASN A 18 29.96 29.56 -27.50
CA ASN A 18 30.54 29.36 -28.83
C ASN A 18 30.87 27.86 -29.02
N PHE A 19 31.09 27.45 -30.27
CA PHE A 19 31.43 26.06 -30.58
C PHE A 19 32.72 25.62 -29.89
N ASP A 20 33.74 26.48 -29.87
CA ASP A 20 35.03 26.21 -29.23
C ASP A 20 34.91 26.07 -27.71
N ASP A 21 34.05 26.87 -27.07
CA ASP A 21 33.75 26.75 -25.64
C ASP A 21 33.14 25.38 -25.31
N ARG A 22 32.28 24.86 -26.20
CA ARG A 22 31.64 23.55 -26.01
C ARG A 22 32.63 22.39 -26.16
N ILE A 23 33.55 22.46 -27.11
CA ILE A 23 34.63 21.45 -27.25
C ILE A 23 35.54 21.50 -26.03
N SER A 24 35.94 22.69 -25.61
CA SER A 24 36.84 22.88 -24.46
C SER A 24 36.19 22.38 -23.16
N ALA A 25 34.92 22.70 -22.94
CA ALA A 25 34.14 22.19 -21.81
C ALA A 25 33.99 20.65 -21.84
N ALA A 26 33.79 20.06 -23.03
CA ALA A 26 33.72 18.61 -23.18
C ALA A 26 35.07 17.93 -22.89
N ALA A 27 36.19 18.53 -23.33
CA ALA A 27 37.53 18.06 -23.01
C ALA A 27 37.83 18.15 -21.51
N ALA A 28 37.52 19.29 -20.88
CA ALA A 28 37.68 19.46 -19.43
C ALA A 28 36.81 18.48 -18.63
N ALA A 29 35.56 18.23 -19.05
CA ALA A 29 34.69 17.26 -18.40
C ALA A 29 35.24 15.81 -18.50
N LYS A 30 35.82 15.44 -19.65
CA LYS A 30 36.48 14.13 -19.82
C LYS A 30 37.73 14.02 -18.97
N GLN A 31 38.55 15.07 -18.92
CA GLN A 31 39.75 15.12 -18.05
C GLN A 31 39.35 15.00 -16.58
N ALA A 32 38.37 15.76 -16.12
CA ALA A 32 37.85 15.68 -14.76
C ALA A 32 37.30 14.29 -14.42
N LEU A 33 36.65 13.60 -15.36
CA LEU A 33 36.19 12.22 -15.16
C LEU A 33 37.38 11.26 -14.96
N LEU A 34 38.42 11.39 -15.79
CA LEU A 34 39.63 10.56 -15.69
C LEU A 34 40.41 10.83 -14.40
N GLU A 35 40.52 12.10 -13.98
CA GLU A 35 41.14 12.48 -12.72
C GLU A 35 40.36 11.93 -11.52
N ARG A 36 39.02 12.01 -11.53
CA ARG A 36 38.18 11.39 -10.49
C ARG A 36 38.30 9.87 -10.45
N PHE A 37 38.49 9.24 -11.61
CA PHE A 37 38.73 7.79 -11.68
C PHE A 37 40.10 7.42 -11.12
N ARG A 38 41.14 8.20 -11.45
CA ARG A 38 42.51 8.01 -10.93
C ARG A 38 42.61 8.30 -9.43
N ALA A 39 41.88 9.29 -8.94
CA ALA A 39 41.84 9.68 -7.53
C ALA A 39 40.90 8.81 -6.68
N ARG A 40 40.18 7.86 -7.29
CA ARG A 40 39.28 6.98 -6.56
C ARG A 40 40.12 5.99 -5.74
N PRO A 41 39.88 5.87 -4.41
CA PRO A 41 40.53 4.85 -3.60
C PRO A 41 40.29 3.47 -4.18
N SER A 42 41.29 2.58 -4.04
CA SER A 42 41.11 1.17 -4.39
C SER A 42 39.96 0.57 -3.57
N PRO A 43 39.19 -0.39 -4.10
CA PRO A 43 38.22 -1.13 -3.30
C PRO A 43 38.81 -1.80 -2.04
N ASP A 44 40.13 -2.06 -2.06
CA ASP A 44 40.88 -2.66 -0.94
C ASP A 44 41.48 -1.62 0.02
N ASP A 45 41.19 -0.32 -0.17
CA ASP A 45 41.59 0.71 0.79
C ASP A 45 40.83 0.49 2.12
N PRO A 46 41.54 0.38 3.27
CA PRO A 46 40.91 0.16 4.57
C PRO A 46 39.79 1.17 4.87
N ALA A 47 39.89 2.42 4.42
CA ALA A 47 38.86 3.43 4.65
C ALA A 47 37.55 3.14 3.90
N GLU A 48 37.62 2.55 2.70
CA GLU A 48 36.42 2.15 1.94
C GLU A 48 35.82 0.86 2.49
N ILE A 49 36.63 -0.08 2.97
CA ILE A 49 36.17 -1.30 3.64
C ILE A 49 35.37 -0.93 4.89
N GLU A 50 35.86 -0.01 5.72
CA GLU A 50 35.15 0.48 6.91
C GLU A 50 33.84 1.17 6.55
N ARG A 51 33.83 2.01 5.50
CA ARG A 51 32.60 2.65 5.00
C ARG A 51 31.58 1.62 4.54
N GLN A 52 32.01 0.62 3.77
CA GLN A 52 31.13 -0.45 3.28
C GLN A 52 30.58 -1.29 4.45
N ALA A 53 31.42 -1.63 5.42
CA ALA A 53 31.02 -2.35 6.62
C ALA A 53 29.97 -1.55 7.43
N ALA A 54 30.18 -0.24 7.61
CA ALA A 54 29.23 0.63 8.30
C ALA A 54 27.89 0.74 7.55
N LEU A 55 27.92 0.92 6.22
CA LEU A 55 26.71 0.96 5.40
C LEU A 55 25.95 -0.37 5.43
N LYS A 56 26.67 -1.50 5.39
CA LYS A 56 26.09 -2.84 5.50
C LYS A 56 25.43 -3.03 6.87
N ALA A 57 26.09 -2.67 7.96
CA ALA A 57 25.50 -2.75 9.30
C ALA A 57 24.21 -1.90 9.42
N ILE A 58 24.17 -0.71 8.80
CA ILE A 58 22.97 0.13 8.76
C ILE A 58 21.86 -0.53 7.93
N ALA A 59 22.21 -1.13 6.79
CA ALA A 59 21.26 -1.84 5.94
C ALA A 59 20.66 -3.05 6.67
N ASP A 60 21.50 -3.90 7.27
CA ASP A 60 21.08 -5.07 8.04
C ASP A 60 20.16 -4.66 9.20
N ALA A 61 20.49 -3.58 9.92
CA ALA A 61 19.64 -3.04 11.00
C ALA A 61 18.32 -2.44 10.49
N ARG A 62 18.26 -1.94 9.25
CA ARG A 62 17.01 -1.47 8.62
C ARG A 62 16.15 -2.65 8.20
N ASP A 63 16.77 -3.69 7.64
CA ASP A 63 16.08 -4.89 7.18
C ASP A 63 15.50 -5.68 8.34
N ALA A 64 16.25 -5.85 9.44
CA ALA A 64 15.74 -6.45 10.67
C ALA A 64 14.50 -5.71 11.20
N ARG A 65 14.57 -4.38 11.34
CA ARG A 65 13.42 -3.57 11.76
C ARG A 65 12.25 -3.62 10.77
N ALA A 66 12.52 -3.77 9.48
CA ALA A 66 11.47 -3.89 8.46
C ALA A 66 10.78 -5.26 8.55
N ALA A 67 11.54 -6.34 8.77
CA ALA A 67 11.02 -7.68 8.96
C ALA A 67 10.13 -7.77 10.20
N GLU A 68 10.57 -7.24 11.34
CA GLU A 68 9.77 -7.17 12.57
C GLU A 68 8.44 -6.42 12.35
N ARG A 69 8.49 -5.25 11.71
CA ARG A 69 7.27 -4.48 11.40
C ARG A 69 6.33 -5.21 10.44
N ARG A 70 6.86 -5.98 9.47
CA ARG A 70 6.04 -6.77 8.56
C ARG A 70 5.34 -7.91 9.30
N ALA A 71 6.08 -8.67 10.10
CA ALA A 71 5.53 -9.74 10.93
C ALA A 71 4.43 -9.23 11.88
N ALA A 72 4.65 -8.09 12.54
CA ALA A 72 3.64 -7.48 13.42
C ALA A 72 2.38 -7.06 12.65
N LYS A 73 2.54 -6.46 11.46
CA LYS A 73 1.40 -6.07 10.62
C LYS A 73 0.62 -7.27 10.10
N GLU A 74 1.31 -8.33 9.71
CA GLU A 74 0.68 -9.57 9.24
C GLU A 74 -0.11 -10.24 10.37
N ALA A 75 0.46 -10.30 11.58
CA ALA A 75 -0.24 -10.83 12.76
C ALA A 75 -1.51 -10.01 13.08
N GLU A 76 -1.42 -8.67 13.11
CA GLU A 76 -2.57 -7.81 13.34
C GLU A 76 -3.62 -7.91 12.23
N ALA A 77 -3.19 -7.99 10.96
CA ALA A 77 -4.11 -8.19 9.84
C ALA A 77 -4.86 -9.53 9.93
N GLN A 78 -4.17 -10.61 10.35
CA GLN A 78 -4.80 -11.91 10.58
C GLN A 78 -5.81 -11.86 11.73
N ARG A 79 -5.48 -11.18 12.84
CA ARG A 79 -6.41 -11.00 13.97
C ARG A 79 -7.66 -10.23 13.55
N LEU A 80 -7.50 -9.12 12.84
CA LEU A 80 -8.61 -8.31 12.36
C LEU A 80 -9.48 -9.07 11.34
N ALA A 81 -8.85 -9.84 10.45
CA ALA A 81 -9.57 -10.67 9.50
C ALA A 81 -10.39 -11.77 10.19
N ALA A 82 -9.81 -12.44 11.19
CA ALA A 82 -10.50 -13.44 12.01
C ALA A 82 -11.67 -12.83 12.79
N GLU A 83 -11.46 -11.66 13.40
CA GLU A 83 -12.52 -10.96 14.12
C GLU A 83 -13.65 -10.52 13.17
N ALA A 84 -13.32 -9.96 12.02
CA ALA A 84 -14.31 -9.56 11.01
C ALA A 84 -15.10 -10.77 10.49
N ALA A 85 -14.44 -11.91 10.28
CA ALA A 85 -15.10 -13.15 9.89
C ALA A 85 -16.04 -13.66 10.99
N ALA A 86 -15.61 -13.65 12.25
CA ALA A 86 -16.44 -14.04 13.39
C ALA A 86 -17.66 -13.14 13.55
N ARG A 87 -17.49 -11.81 13.44
CA ARG A 87 -18.59 -10.84 13.49
C ARG A 87 -19.61 -11.08 12.37
N LYS A 88 -19.16 -11.28 11.14
CA LYS A 88 -20.04 -11.59 10.00
C LYS A 88 -20.79 -12.91 10.20
N ALA A 89 -20.12 -13.95 10.71
CA ALA A 89 -20.76 -15.22 10.99
C ALA A 89 -21.84 -15.08 12.08
N ALA A 90 -21.56 -14.32 13.14
CA ALA A 90 -22.53 -14.04 14.20
C ALA A 90 -23.73 -13.24 13.70
N GLU A 91 -23.51 -12.22 12.87
CA GLU A 91 -24.57 -11.42 12.26
C GLU A 91 -25.48 -12.28 11.36
N LEU A 92 -24.89 -13.14 10.53
CA LEU A 92 -25.64 -14.07 9.69
C LEU A 92 -26.45 -15.06 10.53
N ALA A 93 -25.87 -15.61 11.60
CA ALA A 93 -26.58 -16.50 12.51
C ALA A 93 -27.79 -15.80 13.17
N ALA A 94 -27.57 -14.60 13.72
CA ALA A 94 -28.64 -13.81 14.33
C ALA A 94 -29.75 -13.46 13.33
N ALA A 95 -29.40 -13.10 12.09
CA ALA A 95 -30.37 -12.83 11.04
C ALA A 95 -31.20 -14.08 10.67
N GLN A 96 -30.58 -15.26 10.64
CA GLN A 96 -31.29 -16.52 10.38
C GLN A 96 -32.22 -16.89 11.53
N GLU A 97 -31.77 -16.72 12.77
CA GLU A 97 -32.61 -16.95 13.95
C GLU A 97 -33.80 -15.99 13.98
N ALA A 98 -33.58 -14.69 13.74
CA ALA A 98 -34.66 -13.71 13.65
C ALA A 98 -35.70 -14.08 12.58
N LYS A 99 -35.26 -14.55 11.40
CA LYS A 99 -36.16 -15.04 10.35
C LYS A 99 -36.96 -16.27 10.79
N ARG A 100 -36.34 -17.22 11.48
CA ARG A 100 -37.02 -18.41 12.01
C ARG A 100 -38.08 -18.02 13.04
N GLN A 101 -37.73 -17.12 13.97
CA GLN A 101 -38.67 -16.64 14.98
C GLN A 101 -39.85 -15.88 14.35
N ALA A 102 -39.58 -15.02 13.36
CA ALA A 102 -40.63 -14.33 12.63
C ALA A 102 -41.58 -15.32 11.91
N ALA A 103 -41.03 -16.37 11.29
CA ALA A 103 -41.84 -17.39 10.63
C ALA A 103 -42.73 -18.18 11.62
N LEU A 104 -42.20 -18.51 12.81
CA LEU A 104 -42.97 -19.16 13.87
C LEU A 104 -44.12 -18.28 14.37
N LEU A 105 -43.84 -17.00 14.65
CA LEU A 105 -44.86 -16.05 15.10
C LEU A 105 -45.97 -15.86 14.05
N GLU A 106 -45.62 -15.81 12.76
CA GLU A 106 -46.61 -15.73 11.68
C GLU A 106 -47.44 -17.03 11.56
N ALA A 107 -46.83 -18.19 11.76
CA ALA A 107 -47.54 -19.47 11.81
C ALA A 107 -48.54 -19.52 12.98
N GLU A 108 -48.12 -19.08 14.18
CA GLU A 108 -49.00 -18.98 15.35
C GLU A 108 -50.17 -18.01 15.12
N ARG A 109 -49.90 -16.82 14.57
CA ARG A 109 -50.94 -15.85 14.20
C ARG A 109 -51.93 -16.41 13.19
N LYS A 110 -51.45 -17.20 12.23
CA LYS A 110 -52.33 -17.87 11.26
C LYS A 110 -53.18 -18.94 11.95
N ALA A 111 -52.59 -19.82 12.76
CA ALA A 111 -53.31 -20.84 13.51
C ALA A 111 -54.40 -20.23 14.42
N ALA A 112 -54.10 -19.11 15.10
CA ALA A 112 -55.06 -18.39 15.92
C ALA A 112 -56.22 -17.79 15.10
N ARG A 113 -55.93 -17.27 13.89
CA ARG A 113 -56.96 -16.78 12.96
C ARG A 113 -57.85 -17.93 12.48
N ASP A 114 -57.26 -19.04 12.08
CA ASP A 114 -57.97 -20.22 11.58
C ASP A 114 -58.88 -20.82 12.67
N ALA A 115 -58.40 -20.90 13.92
CA ALA A 115 -59.20 -21.33 15.06
C ALA A 115 -60.40 -20.41 15.33
N LYS A 116 -60.21 -19.09 15.26
CA LYS A 116 -61.31 -18.11 15.38
C LYS A 116 -62.34 -18.28 14.25
N TYR A 117 -61.87 -18.52 13.02
CA TYR A 117 -62.75 -18.70 11.88
C TYR A 117 -63.57 -20.00 12.01
N ALA A 118 -62.94 -21.09 12.43
CA ALA A 118 -63.61 -22.36 12.71
C ALA A 118 -64.68 -22.22 13.80
N ALA A 119 -64.36 -21.55 14.92
CA ALA A 119 -65.31 -21.29 15.99
C ALA A 119 -66.51 -20.42 15.53
N ARG A 120 -66.26 -19.42 14.68
CA ARG A 120 -67.32 -18.60 14.09
C ARG A 120 -68.22 -19.41 13.16
N LYS A 121 -67.64 -20.28 12.34
CA LYS A 121 -68.39 -21.16 11.43
C LYS A 121 -69.26 -22.15 12.21
N ALA A 122 -68.77 -22.71 13.31
CA ALA A 122 -69.53 -23.63 14.16
C ALA A 122 -70.73 -22.98 14.89
N ARG A 123 -70.77 -21.64 14.98
CA ARG A 123 -71.93 -20.90 15.53
C ARG A 123 -73.01 -20.56 14.49
N ARG A 124 -72.72 -20.69 13.19
CA ARG A 124 -73.66 -20.45 12.11
C ARG A 124 -74.27 -21.77 11.66
#